data_AF-A0AAW6JYF0-F1
#
_entry.id   AF-A0AAW6JYF0-F1
#
_cell.length_a   1.000
_cell.length_b   1.000
_cell.length_c   1.000
_cell.angle_alpha   90.00
_cell.angle_beta   90.00
_cell.angle_gamma   90.00
#
_symmetry.space_group_name_H-M   'P 1'
#
loop_
_entity.id
_entity.type
_entity.pdbx_description
1 polymer ?
#
loop_
_entity_poly.entity_id
_entity_poly.type
_entity_poly.pdbx_seq_one_letter_code
_entity_poly.pdbx_strand_id
1 'polypeptide(L)'
;SIFFTINRYNLHLISFLDYFVIPSGWRDIIKIIDDAKSQIKYKPSRFLGHSNGVSLKADGAASIKVLNLVRFLQRIRHIKAVIFIRDLDNQPERKEGIKQARSEHINKTPKLEIIIGAADPKREAWVLNGFIPSNQQEEQILEEIKNKLSFDSSIESHRLRATSEKEPERIRNVKVVVEQLTGNDMEREKLCWEETNLNHLRERGVDTGLTYYIQEVEERLAAIIVSE
;
A
#
# COMPACT_ATOMS: atom_id res chain seq x y z
N SER A 1 -14.54 9.61 6.92
CA SER A 1 -13.86 9.44 5.62
C SER A 1 -12.49 8.85 5.85
N ILE A 2 -12.26 7.60 5.44
CA ILE A 2 -10.95 6.95 5.51
C ILE A 2 -10.11 7.56 4.38
N PHE A 3 -9.19 8.46 4.72
CA PHE A 3 -8.27 9.06 3.76
C PHE A 3 -7.24 8.03 3.29
N PHE A 4 -7.33 7.63 2.02
CA PHE A 4 -6.29 6.88 1.32
C PHE A 4 -5.29 7.89 0.75
N THR A 5 -4.09 8.00 1.30
CA THR A 5 -3.02 8.77 0.65
C THR A 5 -2.19 7.84 -0.22
N ILE A 6 -2.58 7.70 -1.49
CA ILE A 6 -1.77 7.05 -2.53
C ILE A 6 -0.78 8.10 -3.02
N ASN A 7 0.47 8.05 -2.57
CA ASN A 7 1.52 8.96 -3.05
C ASN A 7 2.70 8.19 -3.63
N ARG A 8 3.27 8.66 -4.74
CA ARG A 8 3.97 7.85 -5.76
C ARG A 8 5.27 7.09 -5.34
N TYR A 9 5.70 7.09 -4.07
CA TYR A 9 7.00 6.50 -3.68
C TYR A 9 7.02 5.91 -2.25
N ASN A 10 7.36 4.61 -2.15
CA ASN A 10 7.70 3.83 -0.95
C ASN A 10 6.64 3.70 0.18
N LEU A 11 6.90 2.72 1.08
CA LEU A 11 6.04 2.21 2.16
C LEU A 11 5.16 3.31 2.78
N HIS A 12 3.84 3.19 2.76
CA HIS A 12 2.96 4.16 3.44
C HIS A 12 2.54 3.60 4.80
N LEU A 13 2.88 4.32 5.87
CA LEU A 13 2.26 4.18 7.18
C LEU A 13 1.14 5.22 7.31
N ILE A 14 -0.10 4.78 7.53
CA ILE A 14 -1.22 5.68 7.87
C ILE A 14 -1.65 5.37 9.30
N SER A 15 -1.50 6.34 10.20
CA SER A 15 -1.99 6.27 11.58
C SER A 15 -3.25 7.12 11.72
N PHE A 16 -4.37 6.53 12.15
CA PHE A 16 -5.58 7.26 12.52
C PHE A 16 -5.63 7.44 14.05
N LEU A 17 -5.58 8.71 14.50
CA LEU A 17 -6.42 9.36 15.53
C LEU A 17 -5.68 10.43 16.36
N ASP A 18 -6.29 11.62 16.28
CA ASP A 18 -6.33 12.84 17.08
C ASP A 18 -5.10 13.73 17.34
N TYR A 19 -5.33 15.02 17.01
CA TYR A 19 -4.53 16.22 17.23
C TYR A 19 -3.16 16.30 16.56
N PHE A 20 -3.12 16.12 15.23
CA PHE A 20 -2.31 16.94 14.31
C PHE A 20 -2.77 16.63 12.88
N VAL A 21 -3.24 17.63 12.14
CA VAL A 21 -3.53 17.52 10.70
C VAL A 21 -2.20 17.43 9.95
N ILE A 22 -1.58 16.26 9.97
CA ILE A 22 -0.64 15.83 8.94
C ILE A 22 -1.00 14.37 8.67
N PRO A 23 -1.51 14.00 7.49
CA PRO A 23 -1.50 12.61 7.07
C PRO A 23 -0.03 12.25 6.88
N SER A 24 0.66 11.84 7.96
CA SER A 24 2.10 11.58 7.89
C SER A 24 2.30 10.24 7.20
N GLY A 25 2.22 10.23 5.87
CA GLY A 25 2.71 9.13 5.03
C GLY A 25 4.22 9.02 5.25
N TRP A 26 4.63 8.00 5.99
CA TRP A 26 6.02 7.77 6.38
C TRP A 26 6.83 7.14 5.25
N ARG A 27 7.47 7.96 4.41
CA ARG A 27 8.16 7.46 3.20
C ARG A 27 9.58 6.95 3.41
N ASP A 28 10.27 7.41 4.47
CA ASP A 28 11.66 7.05 4.76
C ASP A 28 11.82 6.66 6.24
N ILE A 29 11.86 5.34 6.47
CA ILE A 29 11.99 4.76 7.79
C ILE A 29 13.30 5.19 8.50
N ILE A 30 14.39 5.40 7.75
CA ILE A 30 15.69 5.77 8.33
C ILE A 30 15.57 7.17 8.90
N LYS A 31 15.09 8.12 8.08
CA LYS A 31 14.85 9.49 8.51
C LYS A 31 13.92 9.57 9.72
N ILE A 32 12.83 8.82 9.70
CA ILE A 32 11.86 8.82 10.82
C ILE A 32 12.47 8.30 12.12
N ILE A 33 13.26 7.22 12.04
CA ILE A 33 13.94 6.68 13.22
C ILE A 33 14.97 7.69 13.74
N ASP A 34 15.67 8.39 12.86
CA ASP A 34 16.65 9.41 13.25
C ASP A 34 16.00 10.66 13.86
N ASP A 35 14.88 11.12 13.30
CA ASP A 35 14.04 12.17 13.88
C ASP A 35 13.51 11.75 15.26
N ALA A 36 13.06 10.49 15.41
CA ALA A 36 12.59 9.97 16.69
C ALA A 36 13.71 9.87 17.74
N LYS A 37 14.95 9.55 17.34
CA LYS A 37 16.12 9.59 18.25
C LYS A 37 16.34 10.99 18.80
N SER A 38 16.30 12.00 17.94
CA SER A 38 16.63 13.38 18.31
C SER A 38 15.52 14.06 19.10
N GLN A 39 14.25 13.86 18.72
CA GLN A 39 13.13 14.59 19.29
C GLN A 39 12.56 13.93 20.56
N ILE A 40 12.47 12.60 20.59
CA ILE A 40 11.77 11.86 21.65
C ILE A 40 12.65 10.80 22.33
N LYS A 41 13.97 10.88 22.13
CA LYS A 41 14.98 9.98 22.73
C LYS A 41 14.70 8.49 22.49
N TYR A 42 14.07 8.16 21.37
CA TYR A 42 13.82 6.76 20.99
C TYR A 42 15.14 6.04 20.72
N LYS A 43 15.30 4.83 21.28
CA LYS A 43 16.46 3.97 21.05
C LYS A 43 16.04 2.80 20.16
N PRO A 44 16.34 2.82 18.84
CA PRO A 44 15.94 1.73 17.97
C PRO A 44 16.69 0.43 18.32
N SER A 45 16.04 -0.69 18.05
CA SER A 45 16.66 -2.01 18.13
C SER A 45 17.90 -2.08 17.22
N ARG A 46 18.90 -2.84 17.66
CA ARG A 46 20.08 -3.19 16.84
C ARG A 46 19.66 -4.03 15.62
N PHE A 47 20.64 -4.45 14.80
CA PHE A 47 20.40 -5.31 13.64
C PHE A 47 19.45 -6.47 13.96
N LEU A 48 18.38 -6.60 13.17
CA LEU A 48 17.38 -7.64 13.27
C LEU A 48 17.54 -8.56 12.05
N GLY A 49 18.26 -9.66 12.20
CA GLY A 49 18.42 -10.66 11.13
C GLY A 49 17.45 -11.84 11.27
N HIS A 50 16.92 -12.05 12.48
CA HIS A 50 16.08 -13.18 12.82
C HIS A 50 14.92 -12.70 13.71
N SER A 51 13.83 -13.43 13.65
CA SER A 51 12.82 -13.39 14.69
C SER A 51 12.20 -14.75 14.95
N ASN A 52 11.91 -15.03 16.22
CA ASN A 52 11.45 -16.33 16.71
C ASN A 52 12.26 -17.52 16.15
N GLY A 53 13.58 -17.36 16.03
CA GLY A 53 14.49 -18.40 15.51
C GLY A 53 14.49 -18.57 13.99
N VAL A 54 13.72 -17.78 13.23
CA VAL A 54 13.65 -17.84 11.77
C VAL A 54 14.27 -16.57 11.16
N SER A 55 14.99 -16.70 10.05
CA SER A 55 15.53 -15.53 9.34
C SER A 55 14.40 -14.65 8.80
N LEU A 56 14.58 -13.34 8.93
CA LEU A 56 13.61 -12.38 8.43
C LEU A 56 13.69 -12.28 6.90
N LYS A 57 12.52 -12.37 6.24
CA LYS A 57 12.39 -12.14 4.81
C LYS A 57 12.46 -10.64 4.48
N ALA A 58 12.51 -10.32 3.19
CA ALA A 58 12.53 -8.95 2.69
C ALA A 58 11.48 -8.07 3.40
N ASP A 59 11.84 -6.82 3.70
CA ASP A 59 11.06 -5.86 4.49
C ASP A 59 10.76 -6.24 5.97
N GLY A 60 10.94 -7.49 6.41
CA GLY A 60 10.59 -7.91 7.78
C GLY A 60 11.33 -7.16 8.88
N ALA A 61 12.65 -7.01 8.76
CA ALA A 61 13.46 -6.25 9.72
C ALA A 61 13.07 -4.76 9.77
N ALA A 62 12.71 -4.17 8.63
CA ALA A 62 12.25 -2.79 8.56
C ALA A 62 10.87 -2.66 9.22
N SER A 63 9.93 -3.56 8.92
CA SER A 63 8.60 -3.60 9.54
C SER A 63 8.65 -3.73 11.06
N ILE A 64 9.52 -4.59 11.61
CA ILE A 64 9.69 -4.70 13.08
C ILE A 64 10.19 -3.38 13.67
N LYS A 65 11.14 -2.69 13.02
CA LYS A 65 11.62 -1.38 13.49
C LYS A 65 10.51 -0.34 13.53
N VAL A 66 9.66 -0.28 12.49
CA VAL A 66 8.47 0.61 12.48
C VAL A 66 7.55 0.25 13.62
N LEU A 67 7.20 -1.02 13.78
CA LEU A 67 6.27 -1.45 14.82
C LEU A 67 6.82 -1.19 16.23
N ASN A 68 8.12 -1.34 16.47
CA ASN A 68 8.75 -0.97 17.75
C ASN A 68 8.64 0.54 18.01
N LEU A 69 8.84 1.38 16.99
CA LEU A 69 8.65 2.83 17.11
C LEU A 69 7.19 3.17 17.41
N VAL A 70 6.23 2.58 16.68
CA VAL A 70 4.80 2.81 16.92
C VAL A 70 4.41 2.38 18.33
N ARG A 71 4.90 1.23 18.80
CA ARG A 71 4.68 0.74 20.17
C ARG A 71 5.26 1.69 21.22
N PHE A 72 6.40 2.31 20.95
CA PHE A 72 6.95 3.36 21.80
C PHE A 72 6.03 4.60 21.81
N LEU A 73 5.56 5.04 20.64
CA LEU A 73 4.65 6.17 20.50
C LEU A 73 3.28 5.91 21.14
N GLN A 74 2.80 4.66 21.20
CA GLN A 74 1.56 4.29 21.89
C GLN A 74 1.55 4.66 23.38
N ARG A 75 2.70 4.97 23.98
CA ARG A 75 2.79 5.45 25.38
C ARG A 75 2.38 6.91 25.54
N ILE A 76 2.46 7.69 24.46
CA ILE A 76 2.21 9.14 24.45
C ILE A 76 1.14 9.56 23.44
N ARG A 77 0.70 8.63 22.59
CA ARG A 77 -0.32 8.82 21.55
C ARG A 77 -1.26 7.62 21.53
N HIS A 78 -2.50 7.86 21.15
CA HIS A 78 -3.52 6.82 21.05
C HIS A 78 -3.54 6.16 19.67
N ILE A 79 -2.45 5.48 19.30
CA ILE A 79 -2.35 4.80 18.00
C ILE A 79 -3.01 3.43 18.10
N LYS A 80 -4.10 3.21 17.37
CA LYS A 80 -4.85 1.94 17.37
C LYS A 80 -4.51 1.01 16.22
N ALA A 81 -4.04 1.57 15.10
CA ALA A 81 -3.72 0.81 13.90
C ALA A 81 -2.49 1.32 13.16
N VAL A 82 -1.90 0.41 12.40
CA VAL A 82 -0.83 0.65 11.43
C VAL A 82 -1.22 -0.02 10.12
N ILE A 83 -1.16 0.73 9.03
CA ILE A 83 -1.32 0.20 7.67
C ILE A 83 0.05 0.16 7.01
N PHE A 84 0.43 -0.98 6.44
CA PHE A 84 1.59 -1.10 5.55
C PHE A 84 1.12 -1.22 4.12
N ILE A 85 1.50 -0.30 3.23
CA ILE A 85 1.30 -0.43 1.78
C ILE A 85 2.64 -0.66 1.09
N ARG A 86 2.79 -1.76 0.35
CA ARG A 86 4.04 -2.13 -0.30
C ARG A 86 3.84 -2.72 -1.69
N ASP A 87 4.54 -2.16 -2.67
CA ASP A 87 4.71 -2.75 -3.99
C ASP A 87 5.61 -3.99 -3.90
N LEU A 88 5.19 -5.09 -4.52
CA LEU A 88 5.96 -6.33 -4.50
C LEU A 88 7.09 -6.33 -5.53
N ASP A 89 6.94 -5.66 -6.68
CA ASP A 89 7.96 -5.64 -7.75
C ASP A 89 8.53 -7.03 -8.08
N ASN A 90 7.67 -8.06 -8.14
CA ASN A 90 8.04 -9.49 -8.29
C ASN A 90 8.81 -10.12 -7.11
N GLN A 91 8.77 -9.53 -5.92
CA GLN A 91 9.37 -10.05 -4.69
C GLN A 91 8.30 -10.40 -3.64
N PRO A 92 7.62 -11.56 -3.77
CA PRO A 92 6.56 -11.96 -2.84
C PRO A 92 7.05 -12.10 -1.40
N GLU A 93 8.36 -12.32 -1.18
CA GLU A 93 8.99 -12.39 0.13
C GLU A 93 8.80 -11.10 0.95
N ARG A 94 8.60 -9.94 0.30
CA ARG A 94 8.29 -8.67 0.99
C ARG A 94 7.00 -8.77 1.81
N LYS A 95 5.93 -9.34 1.24
CA LYS A 95 4.66 -9.58 1.96
C LYS A 95 4.89 -10.49 3.16
N GLU A 96 5.68 -11.55 2.96
CA GLU A 96 5.96 -12.52 4.02
C GLU A 96 6.80 -11.93 5.16
N GLY A 97 7.76 -11.05 4.86
CA GLY A 97 8.52 -10.34 5.90
C GLY A 97 7.62 -9.43 6.74
N ILE A 98 6.68 -8.71 6.12
CA ILE A 98 5.70 -7.88 6.85
C ILE A 98 4.79 -8.77 7.72
N LYS A 99 4.36 -9.93 7.21
CA LYS A 99 3.58 -10.90 8.00
C LYS A 99 4.36 -11.43 9.21
N GLN A 100 5.66 -11.72 9.06
CA GLN A 100 6.53 -12.10 10.20
C GLN A 100 6.48 -11.03 11.29
N ALA A 101 6.70 -9.76 10.90
CA ALA A 101 6.65 -8.63 11.82
C ALA A 101 5.28 -8.47 12.50
N ARG A 102 4.18 -8.68 11.77
CA ARG A 102 2.82 -8.68 12.34
C ARG A 102 2.65 -9.76 13.41
N SER A 103 3.02 -11.00 13.11
CA SER A 103 2.86 -12.13 14.05
C SER A 103 3.60 -11.90 15.37
N GLU A 104 4.75 -11.24 15.34
CA GLU A 104 5.51 -10.87 16.54
C GLU A 104 4.85 -9.78 17.39
N HIS A 105 3.99 -8.97 16.78
CA HIS A 105 3.41 -7.79 17.43
C HIS A 105 1.93 -7.94 17.78
N ILE A 106 1.19 -8.85 17.15
CA ILE A 106 -0.27 -8.92 17.25
C ILE A 106 -0.78 -9.19 18.69
N ASN A 107 -0.04 -9.99 19.47
CA ASN A 107 -0.42 -10.34 20.84
C ASN A 107 0.17 -9.40 21.92
N LYS A 108 0.86 -8.31 21.52
CA LYS A 108 1.44 -7.36 22.48
C LYS A 108 0.40 -6.35 22.96
N THR A 109 0.58 -5.87 24.20
CA THR A 109 -0.24 -4.83 24.84
C THR A 109 0.53 -3.49 24.88
N PRO A 110 -0.11 -2.32 24.65
CA PRO A 110 -1.53 -2.11 24.29
C PRO A 110 -1.89 -2.75 22.94
N LYS A 111 -3.16 -2.98 22.61
CA LYS A 111 -3.51 -3.61 21.33
C LYS A 111 -3.11 -2.70 20.15
N LEU A 112 -2.69 -3.28 19.03
CA LEU A 112 -2.41 -2.55 17.78
C LEU A 112 -2.79 -3.45 16.60
N GLU A 113 -3.72 -2.98 15.78
CA GLU A 113 -4.03 -3.66 14.52
C GLU A 113 -2.98 -3.33 13.45
N ILE A 114 -2.61 -4.34 12.67
CA ILE A 114 -1.58 -4.24 11.64
C ILE A 114 -2.18 -4.75 10.33
N ILE A 115 -2.51 -3.81 9.44
CA ILE A 115 -3.15 -4.02 8.15
C ILE A 115 -2.06 -4.09 7.08
N ILE A 116 -2.13 -5.09 6.19
CA ILE A 116 -1.12 -5.29 5.14
C ILE A 116 -1.75 -5.16 3.75
N GLY A 117 -1.40 -4.10 3.04
CA GLY A 117 -1.62 -3.94 1.60
C GLY A 117 -0.35 -4.28 0.83
N ALA A 118 -0.39 -5.36 0.05
CA ALA A 118 0.73 -5.82 -0.77
C ALA A 118 0.31 -5.83 -2.23
N ALA A 119 0.70 -4.81 -2.99
CA ALA A 119 0.30 -4.63 -4.37
C ALA A 119 1.21 -5.40 -5.33
N ASP A 120 0.61 -6.15 -6.25
CA ASP A 120 1.31 -6.95 -7.25
C ASP A 120 0.91 -6.55 -8.68
N PRO A 121 1.83 -6.11 -9.54
CA PRO A 121 3.23 -5.80 -9.25
C PRO A 121 3.42 -4.53 -8.42
N LYS A 122 2.54 -3.54 -8.57
CA LYS A 122 2.62 -2.21 -7.95
C LYS A 122 1.23 -1.66 -7.66
N ARG A 123 1.11 -0.69 -6.76
CA ARG A 123 -0.17 -0.06 -6.40
C ARG A 123 -0.88 0.62 -7.57
N GLU A 124 -0.16 1.05 -8.61
CA GLU A 124 -0.80 1.59 -9.81
C GLU A 124 -1.72 0.55 -10.49
N ALA A 125 -1.47 -0.75 -10.29
CA ALA A 125 -2.36 -1.81 -10.75
C ALA A 125 -3.74 -1.76 -10.04
N TRP A 126 -3.77 -1.31 -8.78
CA TRP A 126 -5.01 -1.11 -8.03
C TRP A 126 -5.82 0.07 -8.59
N VAL A 127 -5.13 1.13 -9.02
CA VAL A 127 -5.78 2.28 -9.71
C VAL A 127 -6.42 1.80 -11.01
N LEU A 128 -5.73 0.97 -11.79
CA LEU A 128 -6.28 0.39 -13.01
C LEU A 128 -7.48 -0.54 -12.75
N ASN A 129 -7.46 -1.32 -11.68
CA ASN A 129 -8.62 -2.14 -11.30
C ASN A 129 -9.86 -1.29 -11.03
N GLY A 130 -9.67 -0.08 -10.50
CA GLY A 130 -10.72 0.91 -10.31
C GLY A 130 -11.04 1.77 -11.52
N PHE A 131 -10.31 1.65 -12.63
CA PHE A 131 -10.55 2.50 -13.78
C PHE A 131 -11.82 2.08 -14.52
N ILE A 132 -12.79 2.99 -14.57
CA ILE A 132 -13.99 2.92 -15.39
C ILE A 132 -14.00 4.20 -16.24
N PRO A 133 -14.02 4.10 -17.58
CA PRO A 133 -14.13 5.28 -18.45
C PRO A 133 -15.34 6.14 -18.09
N SER A 134 -15.13 7.45 -17.97
CA SER A 134 -16.16 8.43 -17.65
C SER A 134 -16.67 9.19 -18.89
N ASN A 135 -15.96 9.06 -20.01
CA ASN A 135 -16.23 9.77 -21.25
C ASN A 135 -15.69 9.00 -22.47
N GLN A 136 -16.13 9.39 -23.67
CA GLN A 136 -15.76 8.72 -24.92
C GLN A 136 -14.25 8.75 -25.22
N GLN A 137 -13.52 9.78 -24.76
CA GLN A 137 -12.09 9.86 -24.98
C GLN A 137 -11.35 8.79 -24.14
N GLU A 138 -11.73 8.60 -22.88
CA GLU A 138 -11.19 7.53 -22.03
C GLU A 138 -11.50 6.13 -22.59
N GLU A 139 -12.69 5.93 -23.15
CA GLU A 139 -13.07 4.68 -23.83
C GLU A 139 -12.14 4.39 -25.03
N GLN A 140 -11.88 5.40 -25.86
CA GLN A 140 -10.98 5.27 -27.00
C GLN A 140 -9.54 4.95 -26.57
N ILE A 141 -9.02 5.65 -25.56
CA ILE A 141 -7.67 5.40 -25.03
C ILE A 141 -7.57 3.97 -24.46
N LEU A 142 -8.57 3.53 -23.71
CA LEU A 142 -8.61 2.17 -23.16
C LEU A 142 -8.61 1.11 -24.27
N GLU A 143 -9.42 1.31 -25.31
CA GLU A 143 -9.48 0.40 -26.45
C GLU A 143 -8.16 0.39 -27.26
N GLU A 144 -7.51 1.54 -27.45
CA GLU A 144 -6.18 1.60 -28.06
C GLU A 144 -5.12 0.84 -27.26
N ILE A 145 -5.10 1.03 -25.94
CA ILE A 145 -4.18 0.33 -25.03
C ILE A 145 -4.45 -1.18 -25.08
N LYS A 146 -5.72 -1.57 -25.04
CA LYS A 146 -6.15 -2.97 -25.15
C LYS A 146 -5.70 -3.61 -26.45
N ASN A 147 -5.84 -2.91 -27.57
CA ASN A 147 -5.37 -3.39 -28.87
C ASN A 147 -3.83 -3.54 -28.91
N LYS A 148 -3.07 -2.60 -28.33
CA LYS A 148 -1.61 -2.67 -28.24
C LYS A 148 -1.13 -3.80 -27.31
N LEU A 149 -1.84 -4.05 -26.22
CA LEU A 149 -1.49 -5.06 -25.22
C LEU A 149 -2.05 -6.45 -25.52
N SER A 150 -3.10 -6.52 -26.34
CA SER A 150 -3.94 -7.70 -26.57
C SER A 150 -4.67 -8.21 -25.32
N PHE A 151 -4.89 -7.36 -24.33
CA PHE A 151 -5.67 -7.63 -23.11
C PHE A 151 -6.16 -6.33 -22.48
N ASP A 152 -7.20 -6.41 -21.63
CA ASP A 152 -7.74 -5.24 -20.95
C ASP A 152 -6.92 -4.92 -19.69
N SER A 153 -6.22 -3.79 -19.70
CA SER A 153 -5.38 -3.36 -18.58
C SER A 153 -6.15 -2.98 -17.32
N SER A 154 -7.46 -2.67 -17.41
CA SER A 154 -8.30 -2.40 -16.24
C SER A 154 -8.73 -3.67 -15.51
N ILE A 155 -8.73 -4.81 -16.21
CA ILE A 155 -9.11 -6.12 -15.67
C ILE A 155 -7.85 -6.91 -15.29
N GLU A 156 -6.88 -7.00 -16.20
CA GLU A 156 -5.68 -7.83 -16.07
C GLU A 156 -4.42 -7.00 -15.76
N SER A 157 -4.53 -5.97 -14.92
CA SER A 157 -3.42 -5.04 -14.59
C SER A 157 -2.20 -5.74 -13.98
N HIS A 158 -2.36 -6.93 -13.39
CA HIS A 158 -1.27 -7.78 -12.89
C HIS A 158 -0.27 -8.21 -13.98
N ARG A 159 -0.65 -8.12 -15.27
CA ARG A 159 0.20 -8.46 -16.42
C ARG A 159 1.17 -7.33 -16.80
N LEU A 160 0.97 -6.11 -16.29
CA LEU A 160 1.80 -4.94 -16.57
C LEU A 160 3.09 -4.94 -15.74
N ARG A 161 4.01 -5.83 -16.10
CA ARG A 161 5.23 -6.14 -15.32
C ARG A 161 6.47 -5.34 -15.76
N ALA A 162 6.39 -4.54 -16.82
CA ALA A 162 7.57 -3.82 -17.32
C ALA A 162 7.99 -2.69 -16.38
N THR A 163 9.30 -2.52 -16.21
CA THR A 163 9.90 -1.44 -15.41
C THR A 163 10.45 -0.31 -16.27
N SER A 164 10.74 -0.59 -17.56
CA SER A 164 11.23 0.38 -18.53
C SER A 164 10.14 1.40 -18.87
N GLU A 165 10.55 2.66 -19.04
CA GLU A 165 9.73 3.74 -19.60
C GLU A 165 10.10 4.00 -21.07
N LYS A 166 10.91 3.13 -21.68
CA LYS A 166 11.36 3.23 -23.07
C LYS A 166 10.69 2.19 -23.95
N GLU A 167 10.45 2.54 -25.20
CA GLU A 167 9.93 1.62 -26.21
C GLU A 167 10.92 0.47 -26.48
N PRO A 168 10.43 -0.74 -26.79
CA PRO A 168 9.02 -1.12 -26.99
C PRO A 168 8.29 -1.54 -25.70
N GLU A 169 8.98 -1.60 -24.55
CA GLU A 169 8.43 -2.14 -23.30
C GLU A 169 7.54 -1.15 -22.54
N ARG A 170 7.64 0.15 -22.88
CA ARG A 170 6.94 1.26 -22.23
C ARG A 170 5.45 1.00 -22.05
N ILE A 171 4.76 0.45 -23.05
CA ILE A 171 3.30 0.20 -22.99
C ILE A 171 2.92 -0.87 -21.95
N ARG A 172 3.85 -1.75 -21.56
CA ARG A 172 3.63 -2.77 -20.51
C ARG A 172 3.96 -2.27 -19.10
N ASN A 173 4.33 -1.00 -18.95
CA ASN A 173 4.60 -0.38 -17.66
C ASN A 173 3.31 0.16 -17.06
N VAL A 174 2.95 -0.33 -15.88
CA VAL A 174 1.69 0.03 -15.20
C VAL A 174 1.55 1.54 -14.96
N LYS A 175 2.64 2.25 -14.66
CA LYS A 175 2.60 3.70 -14.43
C LYS A 175 2.25 4.46 -15.71
N VAL A 176 2.83 4.04 -16.83
CA VAL A 176 2.56 4.62 -18.13
C VAL A 176 1.10 4.43 -18.52
N VAL A 177 0.55 3.24 -18.28
CA VAL A 177 -0.86 2.94 -18.59
C VAL A 177 -1.80 3.79 -17.73
N VAL A 178 -1.53 3.93 -16.44
CA VAL A 178 -2.29 4.85 -15.56
C VAL A 178 -2.21 6.27 -16.10
N GLU A 179 -1.01 6.78 -16.37
CA GLU A 179 -0.81 8.14 -16.87
C GLU A 179 -1.56 8.41 -18.20
N GLN A 180 -1.60 7.43 -19.10
CA GLN A 180 -2.35 7.54 -20.35
C GLN A 180 -3.86 7.58 -20.12
N LEU A 181 -4.39 6.70 -19.24
CA LEU A 181 -5.83 6.60 -18.98
C LEU A 181 -6.37 7.76 -18.15
N THR A 182 -5.58 8.30 -17.23
CA THR A 182 -6.00 9.40 -16.36
C THR A 182 -5.52 10.76 -16.85
N GLY A 183 -4.78 10.83 -17.96
CA GLY A 183 -4.15 12.07 -18.42
C GLY A 183 -3.14 12.65 -17.42
N ASN A 184 -2.57 11.80 -16.57
CA ASN A 184 -1.74 12.19 -15.42
C ASN A 184 -2.45 13.18 -14.46
N ASP A 185 -3.78 13.12 -14.39
CA ASP A 185 -4.61 13.85 -13.44
C ASP A 185 -4.78 13.03 -12.15
N MET A 186 -4.30 13.59 -11.04
CA MET A 186 -4.38 12.95 -9.72
C MET A 186 -5.81 12.87 -9.19
N GLU A 187 -6.68 13.84 -9.46
CA GLU A 187 -8.08 13.75 -9.04
C GLU A 187 -8.77 12.66 -9.84
N ARG A 188 -8.44 12.51 -11.12
CA ARG A 188 -8.97 11.41 -11.93
C ARG A 188 -8.51 10.03 -11.46
N GLU A 189 -7.23 9.89 -11.11
CA GLU A 189 -6.70 8.68 -10.45
C GLU A 189 -7.52 8.39 -9.18
N LYS A 190 -7.79 9.40 -8.37
CA LYS A 190 -8.49 9.27 -7.09
C LYS A 190 -9.91 8.73 -7.19
N LEU A 191 -10.66 9.13 -8.22
CA LEU A 191 -11.99 8.57 -8.47
C LEU A 191 -11.97 7.04 -8.65
N CYS A 192 -10.87 6.47 -9.15
CA CYS A 192 -10.74 5.02 -9.33
C CYS A 192 -10.83 4.25 -7.99
N TRP A 193 -10.48 4.84 -6.85
CA TRP A 193 -10.58 4.17 -5.55
C TRP A 193 -11.58 4.80 -4.58
N GLU A 194 -12.05 6.03 -4.83
CA GLU A 194 -13.08 6.67 -4.00
C GLU A 194 -14.51 6.40 -4.47
N GLU A 195 -14.75 6.38 -5.78
CA GLU A 195 -16.10 6.25 -6.34
C GLU A 195 -16.41 4.85 -6.88
N THR A 196 -15.38 4.08 -7.21
CA THR A 196 -15.57 2.74 -7.76
C THR A 196 -16.14 1.79 -6.72
N ASN A 197 -17.17 1.05 -7.12
CA ASN A 197 -17.84 0.09 -6.25
C ASN A 197 -16.85 -0.96 -5.69
N LEU A 198 -16.93 -1.24 -4.39
CA LEU A 198 -16.04 -2.21 -3.73
C LEU A 198 -16.11 -3.62 -4.35
N ASN A 199 -17.29 -4.08 -4.79
CA ASN A 199 -17.41 -5.40 -5.44
C ASN A 199 -16.61 -5.45 -6.74
N HIS A 200 -16.67 -4.37 -7.52
CA HIS A 200 -15.90 -4.24 -8.76
C HIS A 200 -14.39 -4.27 -8.50
N LEU A 201 -13.94 -3.56 -7.47
CA LEU A 201 -12.55 -3.59 -7.02
C LEU A 201 -12.12 -4.98 -6.53
N ARG A 202 -13.00 -5.74 -5.87
CA ARG A 202 -12.72 -7.12 -5.44
C ARG A 202 -12.63 -8.09 -6.61
N GLU A 203 -13.51 -7.96 -7.59
CA GLU A 203 -13.52 -8.83 -8.77
C GLU A 203 -12.25 -8.64 -9.60
N ARG A 204 -11.86 -7.39 -9.84
CA ARG A 204 -10.66 -7.06 -10.63
C ARG A 204 -9.35 -7.16 -9.84
N GLY A 205 -9.44 -7.10 -8.51
CA GLY A 205 -8.30 -7.01 -7.60
C GLY A 205 -7.65 -8.33 -7.19
N VAL A 206 -8.16 -9.47 -7.68
CA VAL A 206 -7.76 -10.82 -7.22
C VAL A 206 -6.27 -11.03 -7.42
N ASP A 207 -5.77 -10.78 -8.63
CA ASP A 207 -4.38 -11.05 -8.99
C ASP A 207 -3.42 -9.91 -8.63
N THR A 208 -3.94 -8.76 -8.20
CA THR A 208 -3.12 -7.60 -7.83
C THR A 208 -2.93 -7.44 -6.33
N GLY A 209 -3.57 -8.30 -5.54
CA GLY A 209 -3.58 -8.21 -4.08
C GLY A 209 -4.52 -7.14 -3.52
N LEU A 210 -5.28 -6.42 -4.37
CA LEU A 210 -6.26 -5.43 -3.93
C LEU A 210 -7.41 -6.08 -3.15
N THR A 211 -7.91 -7.23 -3.61
CA THR A 211 -8.98 -7.97 -2.90
C THR A 211 -8.56 -8.37 -1.49
N TYR A 212 -7.32 -8.84 -1.35
CA TYR A 212 -6.74 -9.16 -0.04
C TYR A 212 -6.60 -7.92 0.84
N TYR A 213 -6.21 -6.78 0.27
CA TYR A 213 -6.11 -5.53 1.02
C TYR A 213 -7.48 -5.02 1.48
N ILE A 214 -8.52 -5.07 0.63
CA ILE A 214 -9.89 -4.71 1.00
C ILE A 214 -10.35 -5.57 2.19
N GLN A 215 -10.13 -6.89 2.12
CA GLN A 215 -10.45 -7.80 3.21
C GLN A 215 -9.70 -7.43 4.51
N GLU A 216 -8.40 -7.14 4.43
CA GLU A 216 -7.61 -6.71 5.60
C GLU A 216 -8.16 -5.43 6.25
N VAL A 217 -8.62 -4.47 5.43
CA VAL A 217 -9.24 -3.22 5.93
C VAL A 217 -10.57 -3.50 6.60
N GLU A 218 -11.44 -4.30 6.00
CA GLU A 218 -12.77 -4.61 6.54
C GLU A 218 -12.68 -5.41 7.84
N GLU A 219 -11.84 -6.44 7.89
CA GLU A 219 -11.73 -7.31 9.06
C GLU A 219 -11.06 -6.62 10.25
N ARG A 220 -10.10 -5.73 10.00
CA ARG A 220 -9.22 -5.19 11.05
C ARG A 220 -9.46 -3.73 11.34
N LEU A 221 -9.53 -2.89 10.30
CA LEU A 221 -9.63 -1.44 10.48
C LEU A 221 -11.06 -1.01 10.74
N ALA A 222 -12.04 -1.52 9.99
CA ALA A 222 -13.45 -1.17 10.21
C ALA A 222 -13.92 -1.60 11.61
N ALA A 223 -13.45 -2.75 12.09
CA ALA A 223 -13.72 -3.21 13.46
C ALA A 223 -13.27 -2.22 14.54
N ILE A 224 -12.16 -1.49 14.32
CA ILE A 224 -11.70 -0.45 15.25
C ILE A 224 -12.62 0.77 15.18
N ILE A 225 -12.95 1.23 13.97
CA ILE A 225 -13.71 2.46 13.74
C ILE A 225 -15.14 2.33 14.26
N VAL A 226 -15.77 1.16 14.08
CA VAL A 226 -17.17 0.91 14.52
C VAL A 226 -17.25 0.66 16.03
N SER A 227 -16.13 0.32 16.68
CA SER A 227 -16.07 0.11 18.13
C SER A 227 -15.89 1.40 18.96
N GLU A 228 -15.82 2.56 18.29
CA GLU A 228 -15.81 3.91 18.90
C GLU A 228 -17.20 4.54 18.83
#